data_AF-Q12KZ5-F1
#
_entry.id   AF-Q12KZ5-F1
#
_cell.length_a   1.000
_cell.length_b   1.000
_cell.length_c   1.000
_cell.angle_alpha   90.00
_cell.angle_beta   90.00
_cell.angle_gamma   90.00
#
_symmetry.space_group_name_H-M   'P 1'
#
loop_
_entity.id
_entity.type
_entity.pdbx_description
1 polymer ?
#
loop_
_entity_poly.entity_id
_entity_poly.type
_entity_poly.pdbx_seq_one_letter_code
_entity_poly.pdbx_strand_id
1 'polypeptide(L)'
;MKYLLPLFFLIFTSGCAVKMNDLKPATKSAHFTLEQDLYVEGIYGLLNYHWVHGLKAGTYVLIGEDKEGFYYHNSGDVVIALSEEYADSYLKKGVMPAYGQRNFPNAGPGGLWIPKDKQAKPQIYYLPNTGPSIDSTIAGGNIGLTTTGSGPGFLVGAVTMSVIAEMVRGSIQKIKLEEFSEIFTDVKIVETLM
;
A
#
# COMPACT_ATOMS: atom_id res chain seq x y z
N MET A 1 -4.17 42.37 28.86
CA MET A 1 -3.28 41.31 28.32
C MET A 1 -3.79 39.93 28.78
N LYS A 2 -4.70 39.27 28.03
CA LYS A 2 -5.29 37.96 28.41
C LYS A 2 -5.55 37.00 27.23
N TYR A 3 -4.92 37.20 26.07
CA TYR A 3 -5.18 36.40 24.86
C TYR A 3 -3.93 35.81 24.19
N LEU A 4 -2.84 35.62 24.93
CA LEU A 4 -1.54 35.21 24.36
C LEU A 4 -1.21 33.72 24.61
N LEU A 5 -2.22 32.85 24.76
CA LEU A 5 -2.03 31.45 25.17
C LEU A 5 -2.77 30.34 24.37
N PRO A 6 -3.35 30.52 23.16
CA PRO A 6 -3.82 29.38 22.37
C PRO A 6 -2.89 28.95 21.23
N LEU A 7 -1.73 29.62 21.02
CA LEU A 7 -0.85 29.31 19.89
C LEU A 7 0.18 28.20 20.19
N PHE A 8 0.42 27.87 21.47
CA PHE A 8 1.48 26.92 21.85
C PHE A 8 1.05 25.45 21.80
N PHE A 9 -0.26 25.16 21.67
CA PHE A 9 -0.76 23.78 21.62
C PHE A 9 -0.83 23.19 20.21
N LEU A 10 -0.47 23.96 19.18
CA LEU A 10 -0.61 23.57 17.77
C LEU A 10 0.63 22.83 17.20
N ILE A 11 1.65 22.53 18.01
CA ILE A 11 2.98 22.09 17.52
C ILE A 11 3.27 20.60 17.77
N PHE A 12 2.43 19.85 18.51
CA PHE A 12 2.79 18.50 18.96
C PHE A 12 2.00 17.33 18.35
N THR A 13 1.37 17.51 17.19
CA THR A 13 0.89 16.36 16.39
C THR A 13 1.95 15.96 15.36
N SER A 14 3.18 15.72 15.79
CA SER A 14 4.16 15.00 14.96
C SER A 14 3.71 13.55 14.86
N GLY A 15 2.91 13.23 13.84
CA GLY A 15 2.57 11.85 13.52
C GLY A 15 3.85 11.04 13.38
N CYS A 16 3.96 9.92 14.09
CA CYS A 16 5.10 9.01 13.95
C CYS A 16 5.14 8.50 12.50
N ALA A 17 6.03 9.07 11.69
CA ALA A 17 6.28 8.59 10.35
C ALA A 17 6.99 7.23 10.47
N VAL A 18 6.31 6.16 10.08
CA VAL A 18 6.87 4.81 10.02
C VAL A 18 7.71 4.71 8.75
N LYS A 19 8.98 4.29 8.86
CA LYS A 19 9.80 3.97 7.68
C LYS A 19 9.63 2.50 7.34
N MET A 20 9.81 2.17 6.06
CA MET A 20 9.73 0.77 5.62
C MET A 20 10.73 -0.14 6.35
N ASN A 21 11.94 0.36 6.63
CA ASN A 21 12.98 -0.39 7.36
C ASN A 21 12.64 -0.60 8.85
N ASP A 22 11.64 0.10 9.39
CA ASP A 22 11.19 -0.06 10.77
C ASP A 22 10.11 -1.15 10.90
N LEU A 23 9.62 -1.69 9.77
CA LEU A 23 8.66 -2.78 9.78
C LEU A 23 9.32 -4.08 10.23
N LYS A 24 8.62 -4.80 11.11
CA LYS A 24 8.99 -6.18 11.42
C LYS A 24 8.67 -7.05 10.20
N PRO A 25 9.61 -7.89 9.74
CA PRO A 25 9.33 -8.83 8.65
C PRO A 25 8.14 -9.73 8.95
N ALA A 26 7.36 -10.06 7.92
CA ALA A 26 6.22 -10.96 8.05
C ALA A 26 6.64 -12.34 8.55
N THR A 27 6.00 -12.85 9.61
CA THR A 27 6.28 -14.19 10.16
C THR A 27 5.51 -15.30 9.44
N LYS A 28 4.53 -14.95 8.59
CA LYS A 28 3.70 -15.86 7.81
C LYS A 28 3.57 -15.35 6.38
N SER A 29 3.28 -16.26 5.45
CA SER A 29 2.91 -15.88 4.09
C SER A 29 1.39 -15.65 4.02
N ALA A 30 1.01 -14.48 3.54
CA ALA A 30 -0.39 -14.14 3.26
C ALA A 30 -0.44 -13.23 2.04
N HIS A 31 -1.51 -13.35 1.26
CA HIS A 31 -1.78 -12.46 0.14
C HIS A 31 -3.28 -12.28 -0.03
N PHE A 32 -3.67 -11.25 -0.79
CA PHE A 32 -5.00 -11.13 -1.34
C PHE A 32 -4.90 -10.67 -2.79
N THR A 33 -5.95 -10.92 -3.57
CA THR A 33 -6.02 -10.50 -4.97
C THR A 33 -7.22 -9.59 -5.15
N LEU A 34 -6.99 -8.43 -5.76
CA LEU A 34 -8.05 -7.57 -6.29
C LEU A 34 -8.27 -7.95 -7.75
N GLU A 35 -9.47 -8.44 -8.07
CA GLU A 35 -9.83 -8.82 -9.44
C GLU A 35 -10.02 -7.60 -10.36
N GLN A 36 -10.36 -6.46 -9.77
CA GLN A 36 -10.59 -5.19 -10.45
C GLN A 36 -10.00 -4.04 -9.64
N ASP A 37 -9.78 -2.90 -10.31
CA ASP A 37 -9.38 -1.67 -9.65
C ASP A 37 -10.44 -1.26 -8.62
N LEU A 38 -9.99 -0.85 -7.45
CA LEU A 38 -10.83 -0.54 -6.30
C LEU A 38 -10.59 0.90 -5.88
N TYR A 39 -11.57 1.77 -6.10
CA TYR A 39 -11.41 3.20 -5.87
C TYR A 39 -12.67 3.87 -5.32
N VAL A 40 -12.47 5.04 -4.72
CA VAL A 40 -13.51 6.01 -4.34
C VAL A 40 -13.33 7.28 -5.15
N GLU A 41 -14.45 7.92 -5.45
CA GLU A 41 -14.52 9.27 -6.00
C GLU A 41 -14.92 10.24 -4.89
N GLY A 42 -14.36 11.45 -4.90
CA GLY A 42 -14.80 12.47 -3.95
C GLY A 42 -14.36 13.87 -4.33
N ILE A 43 -14.99 14.86 -3.71
CA ILE A 43 -14.67 16.28 -3.90
C ILE A 43 -13.90 16.76 -2.66
N TYR A 44 -12.68 17.24 -2.85
CA TYR A 44 -11.80 17.63 -1.75
C TYR A 44 -11.17 19.02 -1.95
N GLY A 45 -10.83 19.64 -0.81
CA GLY A 45 -10.16 20.95 -0.75
C GLY A 45 -11.11 22.14 -0.91
N LEU A 46 -10.60 23.33 -0.63
CA LEU A 46 -11.39 24.59 -0.68
C LEU A 46 -11.89 24.93 -2.09
N LEU A 47 -11.26 24.37 -3.12
CA LEU A 47 -11.57 24.61 -4.53
C LEU A 47 -12.43 23.50 -5.13
N ASN A 48 -12.93 22.56 -4.33
CA ASN A 48 -13.80 21.46 -4.77
C ASN A 48 -13.20 20.65 -5.93
N TYR A 49 -11.94 20.24 -5.80
CA TYR A 49 -11.31 19.39 -6.80
C TYR A 49 -11.93 18.00 -6.78
N HIS A 50 -12.12 17.41 -7.96
CA HIS A 50 -12.51 16.01 -8.09
C HIS A 50 -11.29 15.11 -7.90
N TRP A 51 -11.42 14.09 -7.06
CA TRP A 51 -10.37 13.13 -6.76
C TRP A 51 -10.83 11.70 -6.93
N VAL A 52 -9.89 10.85 -7.34
CA VAL A 52 -10.02 9.40 -7.32
C VAL A 52 -8.89 8.84 -6.46
N HIS A 53 -9.26 8.05 -5.46
CA HIS A 53 -8.30 7.35 -4.60
C HIS A 53 -8.57 5.86 -4.61
N GLY A 54 -7.53 5.04 -4.68
CA GLY A 54 -7.74 3.61 -4.88
C GLY A 54 -6.49 2.75 -4.91
N LEU A 55 -6.73 1.47 -5.17
CA LEU A 55 -5.74 0.44 -5.44
C LEU A 55 -6.08 -0.24 -6.77
N LYS A 56 -5.07 -0.47 -7.59
CA LYS A 56 -5.24 -1.24 -8.83
C LYS A 56 -5.44 -2.73 -8.55
N ALA A 57 -6.08 -3.39 -9.50
CA ALA A 57 -6.17 -4.84 -9.57
C ALA A 57 -4.78 -5.48 -9.48
N GLY A 58 -4.73 -6.67 -8.88
CA GLY A 58 -3.51 -7.46 -8.74
C GLY A 58 -3.36 -8.12 -7.38
N THR A 59 -2.25 -8.83 -7.22
CA THR A 59 -1.95 -9.59 -6.00
C THR A 59 -1.11 -8.76 -5.04
N TYR A 60 -1.60 -8.61 -3.82
CA TYR A 60 -0.93 -7.90 -2.75
C TYR A 60 -0.42 -8.91 -1.72
N VAL A 61 0.88 -8.85 -1.41
CA VAL A 61 1.57 -9.79 -0.53
C VAL A 61 1.90 -9.11 0.79
N LEU A 62 1.75 -9.83 1.91
CA LEU A 62 2.17 -9.38 3.23
C LEU A 62 3.69 -9.21 3.27
N ILE A 63 4.17 -7.97 3.38
CA ILE A 63 5.61 -7.65 3.42
C ILE A 63 6.14 -7.41 4.83
N GLY A 64 5.27 -7.05 5.77
CA GLY A 64 5.68 -6.75 7.14
C GLY A 64 4.52 -6.32 8.02
N GLU A 65 4.84 -6.08 9.29
CA GLU A 65 3.91 -5.60 10.30
C GLU A 65 4.56 -4.56 11.20
N ASP A 66 3.75 -3.67 11.76
CA ASP A 66 4.14 -2.82 12.89
C ASP A 66 3.29 -3.19 14.12
N LYS A 67 3.34 -2.37 15.17
CA LYS A 67 2.53 -2.57 16.37
C LYS A 67 1.02 -2.40 16.10
N GLU A 68 0.64 -1.74 15.01
CA GLU A 68 -0.74 -1.29 14.73
C GLU A 68 -1.41 -2.13 13.64
N GLY A 69 -0.66 -2.71 12.69
CA GLY A 69 -1.24 -3.39 11.53
C GLY A 69 -0.24 -4.17 10.67
N PHE A 70 -0.77 -4.69 9.57
CA PHE A 70 -0.10 -5.48 8.55
C PHE A 70 -0.02 -4.69 7.24
N TYR A 71 1.11 -4.77 6.54
CA TYR A 71 1.34 -4.08 5.27
C TYR A 71 1.33 -5.09 4.13
N TYR A 72 0.35 -4.94 3.24
CA TYR A 72 0.23 -5.72 2.02
C TYR A 72 0.62 -4.85 0.83
N HIS A 73 1.53 -5.36 0.00
CA HIS A 73 2.17 -4.60 -1.07
C HIS A 73 1.99 -5.28 -2.41
N ASN A 74 1.79 -4.49 -3.45
CA ASN A 74 1.84 -4.96 -4.83
C ASN A 74 2.87 -4.09 -5.57
N SER A 75 3.64 -4.75 -6.43
CA SER A 75 4.76 -4.14 -7.13
C SER A 75 4.32 -3.12 -8.16
N GLY A 76 5.10 -2.05 -8.29
CA GLY A 76 4.96 -1.09 -9.37
C GLY A 76 3.98 0.03 -9.03
N ASP A 77 3.18 0.43 -10.02
CA ASP A 77 2.37 1.64 -9.93
C ASP A 77 0.91 1.29 -9.62
N VAL A 78 0.63 1.02 -8.34
CA VAL A 78 -0.62 0.37 -7.90
C VAL A 78 -1.54 1.28 -7.10
N VAL A 79 -1.01 2.37 -6.52
CA VAL A 79 -1.83 3.31 -5.75
C VAL A 79 -2.42 4.36 -6.67
N ILE A 80 -3.73 4.47 -6.69
CA ILE A 80 -4.48 5.49 -7.42
C ILE A 80 -4.65 6.68 -6.47
N ALA A 81 -4.12 7.83 -6.83
CA ALA A 81 -4.39 9.11 -6.17
C ALA A 81 -4.31 10.20 -7.23
N LEU A 82 -5.45 10.48 -7.86
CA LEU A 82 -5.54 11.35 -9.03
C LEU A 82 -6.52 12.48 -8.74
N SER A 83 -6.26 13.66 -9.31
CA SER A 83 -7.13 14.83 -9.22
C SER A 83 -7.51 15.34 -10.61
N GLU A 84 -8.63 16.05 -10.68
CA GLU A 84 -9.07 16.84 -11.84
C GLU A 84 -9.06 16.05 -13.16
N GLU A 85 -8.35 16.55 -14.18
CA GLU A 85 -8.28 15.93 -15.51
C GLU A 85 -7.78 14.49 -15.48
N TYR A 86 -6.92 14.13 -14.52
CA TYR A 86 -6.40 12.78 -14.40
C TYR A 86 -7.40 11.84 -13.74
N ALA A 87 -8.16 12.32 -12.75
CA ALA A 87 -9.27 11.59 -12.18
C ALA A 87 -10.32 11.28 -13.26
N ASP A 88 -10.76 12.30 -14.00
CA ASP A 88 -11.76 12.15 -15.05
C ASP A 88 -11.28 11.23 -16.20
N SER A 89 -10.01 11.36 -16.60
CA SER A 89 -9.44 10.50 -17.64
C SER A 89 -9.33 9.04 -17.18
N TYR A 90 -8.98 8.81 -15.91
CA TYR A 90 -8.89 7.47 -15.35
C TYR A 90 -10.26 6.80 -15.26
N LEU A 91 -11.28 7.50 -14.76
CA LEU A 91 -12.65 6.97 -14.70
C LEU A 91 -13.20 6.63 -16.08
N LYS A 92 -12.90 7.46 -17.09
CA LYS A 92 -13.40 7.27 -18.45
C LYS A 92 -12.66 6.20 -19.24
N LYS A 93 -11.35 6.06 -19.04
CA LYS A 93 -10.48 5.26 -19.92
C LYS A 93 -9.73 4.13 -19.20
N GLY A 94 -9.73 4.10 -17.88
CA GLY A 94 -8.89 3.21 -17.06
C GLY A 94 -7.39 3.50 -17.20
N VAL A 95 -7.00 4.68 -17.71
CA VAL A 95 -5.61 5.03 -17.98
C VAL A 95 -5.06 5.90 -16.87
N MET A 96 -4.05 5.39 -16.18
CA MET A 96 -3.32 6.13 -15.18
C MET A 96 -2.18 6.93 -15.84
N PRO A 97 -2.04 8.24 -15.57
CA PRO A 97 -0.95 9.04 -16.14
C PRO A 97 0.42 8.50 -15.69
N ALA A 98 1.48 8.78 -16.46
CA ALA A 98 2.82 8.35 -16.06
C ALA A 98 3.20 8.96 -14.70
N TYR A 99 3.96 8.23 -13.87
CA TYR A 99 4.34 8.66 -12.52
C TYR A 99 4.91 10.09 -12.47
N GLY A 100 5.75 10.48 -13.44
CA GLY A 100 6.32 11.84 -13.50
C GLY A 100 5.34 12.96 -13.86
N GLN A 101 4.11 12.64 -14.26
CA GLN A 101 3.07 13.60 -14.68
C GLN A 101 2.01 13.85 -13.61
N ARG A 102 2.02 13.09 -12.51
CA ARG A 102 1.00 13.21 -11.47
C ARG A 102 1.27 14.40 -10.56
N ASN A 103 0.21 15.14 -10.26
CA ASN A 103 0.22 16.12 -9.19
C ASN A 103 0.24 15.43 -7.82
N PHE A 104 0.60 16.18 -6.78
CA PHE A 104 0.67 15.67 -5.42
C PHE A 104 -0.68 15.09 -4.94
N PRO A 105 -0.71 13.94 -4.25
CA PRO A 105 0.42 13.10 -3.93
C PRO A 105 0.83 12.25 -5.12
N ASN A 106 2.13 12.24 -5.45
CA ASN A 106 2.67 11.34 -6.45
C ASN A 106 2.75 9.93 -5.87
N ALA A 107 1.57 9.30 -5.74
CA ALA A 107 1.42 7.96 -5.23
C ALA A 107 1.86 6.99 -6.33
N GLY A 108 2.89 6.20 -6.03
CA GLY A 108 3.41 5.17 -6.92
C GLY A 108 3.30 3.80 -6.25
N PRO A 109 4.42 3.18 -5.85
CA PRO A 109 4.43 1.94 -5.06
C PRO A 109 3.72 2.09 -3.73
N GLY A 110 3.00 1.05 -3.34
CA GLY A 110 2.26 1.06 -2.10
C GLY A 110 1.36 -0.15 -1.96
N GLY A 111 0.27 0.01 -1.23
CA GLY A 111 -0.71 -1.04 -1.07
C GLY A 111 -1.65 -0.76 0.09
N LEU A 112 -2.03 -1.82 0.78
CA LEU A 112 -3.05 -1.77 1.82
C LEU A 112 -2.42 -2.04 3.19
N TRP A 113 -2.67 -1.13 4.13
CA TRP A 113 -2.41 -1.35 5.53
C TRP A 113 -3.70 -1.82 6.21
N ILE A 114 -3.62 -2.98 6.87
CA ILE A 114 -4.74 -3.61 7.57
C ILE A 114 -4.48 -3.55 9.07
N PRO A 115 -5.34 -2.86 9.86
CA PRO A 115 -5.12 -2.75 11.30
C PRO A 115 -5.28 -4.08 12.03
N LYS A 116 -4.55 -4.24 13.13
CA LYS A 116 -4.74 -5.32 14.11
C LYS A 116 -5.98 -5.09 14.97
N ASP A 117 -6.29 -3.84 15.26
CA ASP A 117 -7.56 -3.45 15.88
C ASP A 117 -8.69 -3.57 14.86
N LYS A 118 -9.65 -4.46 15.13
CA LYS A 118 -10.81 -4.71 14.26
C LYS A 118 -11.78 -3.52 14.18
N GLN A 119 -11.69 -2.57 15.11
CA GLN A 119 -12.49 -1.35 15.07
C GLN A 119 -11.83 -0.27 14.21
N ALA A 120 -10.52 -0.35 14.01
CA ALA A 120 -9.81 0.54 13.12
C ALA A 120 -10.07 0.13 11.66
N LYS A 121 -10.02 1.12 10.78
CA LYS A 121 -10.32 0.97 9.35
C LYS A 121 -9.03 0.70 8.54
N PRO A 122 -9.06 -0.16 7.50
CA PRO A 122 -7.97 -0.30 6.55
C PRO A 122 -7.62 1.03 5.88
N GLN A 123 -6.36 1.20 5.49
CA GLN A 123 -5.86 2.43 4.87
C GLN A 123 -4.96 2.11 3.69
N ILE A 124 -5.06 2.88 2.61
CA ILE A 124 -4.04 2.85 1.56
C ILE A 124 -2.77 3.42 2.14
N TYR A 125 -1.63 2.82 1.82
CA TYR A 125 -0.34 3.46 2.00
C TYR A 125 0.41 3.55 0.69
N TYR A 126 1.28 4.54 0.57
CA TYR A 126 2.20 4.67 -0.55
C TYR A 126 3.58 5.10 -0.08
N LEU A 127 4.55 4.90 -0.96
CA LEU A 127 5.94 5.31 -0.80
C LEU A 127 6.16 6.59 -1.61
N PRO A 128 6.13 7.78 -0.97
CA PRO A 128 6.34 9.04 -1.65
C PRO A 128 7.75 9.09 -2.21
N ASN A 129 7.90 9.67 -3.40
CA ASN A 129 9.17 9.84 -4.09
C ASN A 129 9.86 8.53 -4.49
N THR A 130 9.15 7.40 -4.44
CA THR A 130 9.62 6.13 -4.98
C THR A 130 8.92 5.90 -6.31
N GLY A 131 9.67 5.93 -7.42
CA GLY A 131 9.10 5.58 -8.73
C GLY A 131 8.86 4.07 -8.85
N PRO A 132 7.96 3.63 -9.75
CA PRO A 132 7.64 2.21 -9.91
C PRO A 132 8.83 1.35 -10.38
N SER A 133 9.85 1.96 -10.99
CA SER A 133 11.08 1.26 -11.41
C SER A 133 12.04 0.95 -10.26
N ILE A 134 11.89 1.63 -9.11
CA ILE A 134 12.72 1.44 -7.91
C ILE A 134 12.11 0.37 -7.01
N ASP A 135 10.82 0.09 -7.20
CA ASP A 135 10.13 -1.00 -6.54
C ASP A 135 10.42 -2.31 -7.28
N SER A 136 11.66 -2.80 -7.10
CA SER A 136 12.11 -4.12 -7.56
C SER A 136 11.58 -5.24 -6.67
N THR A 137 10.69 -4.93 -5.72
CA THR A 137 9.97 -5.94 -4.97
C THR A 137 9.18 -6.73 -5.98
N ILE A 138 9.72 -7.87 -6.39
CA ILE A 138 9.00 -8.92 -7.09
C ILE A 138 7.98 -9.42 -6.06
N ALA A 139 6.88 -8.68 -5.89
CA ALA A 139 5.73 -9.04 -5.05
C ALA A 139 4.92 -10.18 -5.69
N GLY A 140 5.39 -10.70 -6.82
CA GLY A 140 5.15 -12.06 -7.27
C GLY A 140 6.46 -12.81 -7.20
N GLY A 141 6.97 -13.04 -5.97
CA GLY A 141 8.11 -13.94 -5.79
C GLY A 141 7.85 -15.14 -6.68
N ASN A 142 8.80 -15.46 -7.58
CA ASN A 142 8.72 -16.72 -8.29
C ASN A 142 8.36 -17.74 -7.22
N ILE A 143 7.19 -18.36 -7.32
CA ILE A 143 6.92 -19.62 -6.62
C ILE A 143 7.80 -20.63 -7.37
N GLY A 144 9.11 -20.41 -7.28
CA GLY A 144 10.13 -21.32 -7.71
C GLY A 144 10.09 -22.38 -6.65
N LEU A 145 9.36 -23.45 -6.96
CA LEU A 145 9.53 -24.71 -6.29
C LEU A 145 11.01 -25.08 -6.50
N THR A 146 11.89 -24.75 -5.55
CA THR A 146 13.28 -25.18 -5.63
C THR A 146 13.29 -26.66 -5.30
N THR A 147 13.20 -27.50 -6.33
CA THR A 147 13.45 -28.92 -6.22
C THR A 147 14.96 -29.11 -6.05
N THR A 148 15.45 -29.08 -4.81
CA THR A 148 16.78 -29.64 -4.51
C THR A 148 16.68 -31.15 -4.59
N GLY A 149 16.80 -31.69 -5.81
CA GLY A 149 16.74 -33.12 -6.08
C GLY A 149 18.05 -33.61 -6.69
N SER A 150 18.84 -34.32 -5.90
CA SER A 150 19.83 -35.28 -6.40
C SER A 150 19.66 -36.61 -5.66
N GLY A 151 18.45 -37.18 -5.73
CA GLY A 151 18.19 -38.52 -5.20
C GLY A 151 16.75 -39.00 -5.41
N PRO A 152 16.52 -40.32 -5.50
CA PRO A 152 15.18 -40.91 -5.58
C PRO A 152 14.49 -40.81 -4.22
N GLY A 153 13.87 -39.65 -3.99
CA GLY A 153 13.17 -39.28 -2.76
C GLY A 153 12.78 -37.83 -2.86
N PHE A 154 11.68 -37.55 -3.58
CA PHE A 154 11.16 -36.20 -3.79
C PHE A 154 10.77 -35.56 -2.45
N LEU A 155 11.62 -34.71 -1.91
CA LEU A 155 11.25 -33.72 -0.90
C LEU A 155 10.91 -32.42 -1.63
N VAL A 156 9.63 -32.05 -1.58
CA VAL A 156 9.13 -30.76 -2.06
C VAL A 156 9.66 -29.69 -1.10
N GLY A 157 10.76 -29.05 -1.50
CA GLY A 157 11.55 -28.13 -0.67
C GLY A 157 10.97 -26.71 -0.61
N ALA A 158 10.95 -26.19 0.62
CA ALA A 158 10.66 -24.84 1.09
C ALA A 158 10.53 -23.74 0.03
N VAL A 159 9.38 -23.03 0.07
CA VAL A 159 9.17 -21.77 -0.63
C VAL A 159 9.98 -20.68 0.10
N THR A 160 11.21 -20.42 -0.34
CA THR A 160 12.01 -19.29 0.17
C THR A 160 11.62 -18.01 -0.58
N MET A 161 10.69 -17.26 -0.02
CA MET A 161 10.34 -15.92 -0.50
C MET A 161 11.36 -14.90 0.02
N SER A 162 12.41 -14.65 -0.76
CA SER A 162 13.32 -13.51 -0.57
C SER A 162 12.65 -12.21 -1.05
N VAL A 163 11.60 -11.74 -0.37
CA VAL A 163 10.83 -10.55 -0.81
C VAL A 163 11.43 -9.23 -0.30
N ILE A 164 12.47 -9.25 0.52
CA ILE A 164 12.97 -8.03 1.19
C ILE A 164 14.44 -7.82 0.84
N ALA A 165 14.73 -7.06 -0.22
CA ALA A 165 16.09 -6.57 -0.45
C ALA A 165 16.20 -5.11 -0.91
N GLU A 166 15.16 -4.47 -1.47
CA GLU A 166 15.37 -3.16 -2.11
C GLU A 166 14.36 -2.02 -1.83
N MET A 167 13.44 -2.13 -0.87
CA MET A 167 12.63 -0.98 -0.43
C MET A 167 13.38 -0.09 0.58
N VAL A 168 14.62 0.33 0.29
CA VAL A 168 15.54 0.74 1.37
C VAL A 168 15.32 2.18 1.89
N ARG A 169 14.53 3.07 1.27
CA ARG A 169 14.54 4.51 1.66
C ARG A 169 13.23 5.30 1.65
N GLY A 170 12.06 4.66 1.71
CA GLY A 170 10.77 5.36 1.72
C GLY A 170 10.18 5.58 3.14
N SER A 171 9.66 6.79 3.40
CA SER A 171 8.72 7.02 4.51
C SER A 171 7.34 6.52 4.11
N ILE A 172 6.64 5.76 4.95
CA ILE A 172 5.28 5.33 4.63
C ILE A 172 4.31 6.49 4.88
N GLN A 173 3.49 6.83 3.87
CA GLN A 173 2.36 7.73 4.05
C GLN A 173 1.06 6.93 3.94
N LYS A 174 0.17 7.09 4.92
CA LYS A 174 -1.15 6.46 4.94
C LYS A 174 -2.21 7.49 4.56
N ILE A 175 -3.09 7.12 3.65
CA ILE A 175 -4.25 7.91 3.27
C ILE A 175 -5.43 7.43 4.12
N LYS A 176 -5.95 8.32 4.98
CA LYS A 176 -7.21 8.09 5.69
C LYS A 176 -8.35 8.58 4.83
N LEU A 177 -9.18 7.66 4.35
CA LEU A 177 -10.40 7.98 3.63
C LEU A 177 -11.53 7.26 4.35
N GLU A 178 -12.50 8.02 4.84
CA GLU A 178 -13.61 7.46 5.61
C GLU A 178 -14.45 6.51 4.76
N GLU A 179 -14.68 6.88 3.50
CA GLU A 179 -15.43 6.12 2.50
C GLU A 179 -14.69 4.85 2.04
N PHE A 180 -13.35 4.90 2.05
CA PHE A 180 -12.53 3.78 1.59
C PHE A 180 -12.65 2.55 2.50
N SER A 181 -12.98 2.76 3.77
CA SER A 181 -13.14 1.66 4.72
C SER A 181 -14.30 0.72 4.42
N GLU A 182 -15.35 1.20 3.74
CA GLU A 182 -16.53 0.40 3.41
C GLU A 182 -16.24 -0.55 2.25
N ILE A 183 -15.28 -0.21 1.39
CA ILE A 183 -14.98 -0.97 0.18
C ILE A 183 -14.12 -2.20 0.49
N PHE A 184 -13.34 -2.18 1.57
CA PHE A 184 -12.41 -3.26 1.91
C PHE A 184 -12.98 -4.32 2.86
N THR A 185 -14.25 -4.19 3.28
CA THR A 185 -14.89 -5.18 4.16
C THR A 185 -15.01 -6.55 3.49
N ASP A 186 -15.04 -6.59 2.15
CA ASP A 186 -15.24 -7.82 1.37
C ASP A 186 -13.94 -8.44 0.84
N VAL A 187 -12.77 -7.83 1.13
CA VAL A 187 -11.48 -8.38 0.68
C VAL A 187 -11.16 -9.65 1.46
N LYS A 188 -11.21 -10.79 0.76
CA LYS A 188 -10.84 -12.10 1.33
C LYS A 188 -9.33 -12.25 1.35
N ILE A 189 -8.76 -12.21 2.56
CA ILE A 189 -7.34 -12.52 2.78
C ILE A 189 -7.15 -14.03 2.76
N VAL A 190 -6.25 -14.51 1.91
CA VAL A 190 -5.84 -15.91 1.87
C VAL A 190 -4.56 -16.05 2.70
N GLU A 191 -4.65 -16.79 3.81
CA GLU A 191 -3.51 -17.09 4.66
C GLU A 191 -3.04 -18.52 4.44
N THR A 192 -1.72 -18.70 4.27
CA THR A 192 -1.11 -20.03 4.17
C THR A 192 -0.24 -20.25 5.40
N LEU A 193 -0.61 -21.24 6.22
CA LEU A 193 0.23 -21.70 7.34
C LEU A 193 1.42 -22.48 6.77
N MET A 194 2.64 -22.08 7.14
CA MET A 194 3.87 -22.84 6.86
C MET A 194 4.14 -23.86 7.95
#